data_AF-A0AAN8VYA7-F1
#
_entry.id   AF-A0AAN8VYA7-F1
#
_cell.length_a   1.000
_cell.length_b   1.000
_cell.length_c   1.000
_cell.angle_alpha   90.00
_cell.angle_beta   90.00
_cell.angle_gamma   90.00
#
_symmetry.space_group_name_H-M   'P 1'
#
loop_
_entity.id
_entity.type
_entity.pdbx_description
1 polymer ?
#
loop_
_entity_poly.entity_id
_entity_poly.type
_entity_poly.pdbx_seq_one_letter_code
_entity_poly.pdbx_strand_id
1 'polypeptide(L)'
;MESPTLWLILILFPFGRHRSNPKALILITPFIFHYVHRTCIYPLRLKPSTKPKTLKGFPLSVALMAFGFNFLNSYLQARWVSHYMDYETERFFWVRIIVGLLIFGVGMVVNVRSDLILVGLKGEDGGYKVPRGGMFELVSCANYFGEILEWLGWAVMGWSWVSFGFLVYTCANLVPRARANHKWYLEKFGEDYPKQRKAVIPFLY
;
A
#
# COMPACT_ATOMS: atom_id res chain seq x y z
N MET A 1 8.64 -8.29 -7.60
CA MET A 1 8.43 -8.57 -6.16
C MET A 1 6.95 -8.50 -5.81
N GLU A 2 6.23 -7.45 -6.24
CA GLU A 2 4.79 -7.27 -5.93
C GLU A 2 3.85 -7.96 -6.92
N SER A 3 4.33 -8.32 -8.12
CA SER A 3 3.55 -9.01 -9.15
C SER A 3 2.87 -10.33 -8.76
N PRO A 4 3.41 -11.18 -7.86
CA PRO A 4 2.74 -12.42 -7.48
C PRO A 4 1.36 -12.17 -6.90
N THR A 5 1.15 -11.03 -6.24
CA THR A 5 -0.10 -10.76 -5.54
C THR A 5 -1.28 -10.64 -6.48
N LEU A 6 -1.13 -9.88 -7.57
CA LEU A 6 -2.19 -9.74 -8.56
C LEU A 6 -2.50 -11.09 -9.23
N TRP A 7 -1.47 -11.79 -9.72
CA TRP A 7 -1.65 -13.02 -10.48
C TRP A 7 -2.17 -14.18 -9.62
N LEU A 8 -1.67 -14.33 -8.39
CA LEU A 8 -2.14 -15.39 -7.48
C LEU A 8 -3.60 -15.21 -7.13
N ILE A 9 -4.07 -13.97 -6.93
CA ILE A 9 -5.49 -13.73 -6.64
C ILE A 9 -6.35 -14.10 -7.83
N LEU A 10 -5.97 -13.66 -9.03
CA LEU A 10 -6.72 -13.98 -10.26
C LEU A 10 -6.75 -15.49 -10.54
N ILE A 11 -5.68 -16.21 -10.21
CA ILE A 11 -5.60 -17.67 -10.38
C ILE A 11 -6.36 -18.41 -9.28
N LEU A 12 -6.25 -18.01 -8.01
CA LEU A 12 -6.80 -18.76 -6.87
C LEU A 12 -8.27 -18.49 -6.61
N PHE A 13 -8.74 -17.26 -6.85
CA PHE A 13 -10.12 -16.86 -6.55
C PHE A 13 -11.17 -17.73 -7.27
N PRO A 14 -11.01 -18.13 -8.55
CA PRO A 14 -11.94 -19.02 -9.25
C PRO A 14 -12.07 -20.43 -8.66
N PHE A 15 -11.12 -20.88 -7.83
CA PHE A 15 -11.15 -22.19 -7.15
C PHE A 15 -11.78 -22.13 -5.76
N GLY A 16 -12.34 -20.99 -5.35
CA GLY A 16 -13.07 -20.84 -4.09
C GLY A 16 -14.55 -21.21 -4.21
N ARG A 17 -15.15 -21.64 -3.09
CA ARG A 17 -16.60 -21.93 -2.98
C ARG A 17 -17.47 -20.73 -3.35
N HIS A 18 -17.00 -19.52 -3.09
CA HIS A 18 -17.72 -18.26 -3.30
C HIS A 18 -17.32 -17.53 -4.60
N ARG A 19 -16.70 -18.22 -5.56
CA ARG A 19 -16.21 -17.62 -6.82
C ARG A 19 -17.24 -16.78 -7.59
N SER A 20 -18.53 -17.14 -7.51
CA SER A 20 -19.64 -16.46 -8.19
C SER A 20 -20.49 -15.63 -7.24
N ASN A 21 -20.14 -15.55 -5.94
CA ASN A 21 -20.92 -14.80 -4.96
C ASN A 21 -20.69 -13.29 -5.18
N PRO A 22 -21.75 -12.49 -5.43
CA PRO A 22 -21.61 -11.05 -5.64
C PRO A 22 -20.92 -10.32 -4.48
N LYS A 23 -21.18 -10.73 -3.23
CA LYS A 23 -20.55 -10.13 -2.05
C LYS A 23 -19.05 -10.36 -2.01
N ALA A 24 -18.60 -11.56 -2.39
CA ALA A 24 -17.17 -11.89 -2.48
C ALA A 24 -16.47 -11.10 -3.59
N LEU A 25 -17.12 -10.94 -4.75
CA LEU A 25 -16.61 -10.16 -5.88
C LEU A 25 -16.48 -8.67 -5.51
N ILE A 26 -17.48 -8.10 -4.85
CA ILE A 26 -17.44 -6.72 -4.35
C ILE A 26 -16.27 -6.55 -3.37
N LEU A 27 -16.11 -7.47 -2.42
CA LEU A 27 -15.05 -7.41 -1.43
C LEU A 27 -13.65 -7.51 -2.05
N ILE A 28 -13.42 -8.40 -3.02
CA ILE A 28 -12.07 -8.57 -3.61
C ILE A 28 -11.66 -7.43 -4.56
N THR A 29 -12.63 -6.67 -5.08
CA THR A 29 -12.40 -5.66 -6.13
C THR A 29 -11.43 -4.55 -5.70
N PRO A 30 -11.54 -3.92 -4.52
CA PRO A 30 -10.57 -2.91 -4.06
C PRO A 30 -9.15 -3.43 -3.97
N PHE A 31 -8.98 -4.69 -3.54
CA PHE A 31 -7.67 -5.33 -3.44
C PHE A 31 -7.05 -5.50 -4.82
N ILE A 32 -7.79 -6.05 -5.78
CA ILE A 32 -7.33 -6.19 -7.16
C ILE A 32 -7.01 -4.81 -7.75
N PHE A 33 -7.89 -3.82 -7.53
CA PHE A 33 -7.70 -2.46 -8.01
C PHE A 33 -6.39 -1.83 -7.51
N HIS A 34 -6.08 -1.96 -6.22
CA HIS A 34 -4.80 -1.52 -5.66
C HIS A 34 -3.62 -2.18 -6.38
N TYR A 35 -3.62 -3.50 -6.49
CA TYR A 35 -2.48 -4.23 -7.05
C TYR A 35 -2.34 -4.05 -8.55
N VAL A 36 -3.42 -3.79 -9.29
CA VAL A 36 -3.36 -3.36 -10.70
C VAL A 36 -2.69 -1.98 -10.78
N HIS A 37 -3.12 -1.02 -9.95
CA HIS A 37 -2.48 0.29 -9.91
C HIS A 37 -0.99 0.17 -9.56
N ARG A 38 -0.65 -0.61 -8.53
CA ARG A 38 0.72 -0.72 -8.02
C ARG A 38 1.65 -1.52 -8.92
N THR A 39 1.16 -2.59 -9.54
CA THR A 39 1.97 -3.50 -10.37
C THR A 39 2.06 -3.04 -11.82
N CYS A 40 0.98 -2.48 -12.36
CA CYS A 40 0.90 -2.12 -13.77
C CYS A 40 1.03 -0.61 -13.96
N ILE A 41 0.22 0.20 -13.29
CA ILE A 41 0.13 1.64 -13.59
C ILE A 41 1.31 2.43 -13.03
N TYR A 42 1.68 2.21 -11.76
CA TYR A 42 2.74 2.96 -11.09
C TYR A 42 4.12 2.75 -11.74
N PRO A 43 4.56 1.52 -12.08
CA PRO A 43 5.86 1.31 -12.71
C PRO A 43 5.94 1.93 -14.10
N LEU A 44 4.84 1.97 -14.86
CA LEU A 44 4.78 2.63 -16.17
C LEU A 44 4.97 4.15 -16.08
N ARG A 45 4.70 4.75 -14.90
CA ARG A 45 4.89 6.20 -14.65
C ARG A 45 6.30 6.53 -14.18
N LEU A 46 7.10 5.54 -13.78
CA LEU A 46 8.48 5.77 -13.39
C LEU A 46 9.32 5.99 -14.66
N LYS A 47 9.88 7.20 -14.82
CA LYS A 47 10.86 7.46 -15.88
C LYS A 47 12.06 6.51 -15.72
N PRO A 48 12.58 5.92 -16.81
CA PRO A 48 13.82 5.15 -16.76
C PRO A 48 14.93 6.02 -16.17
N SER A 49 15.58 5.55 -15.11
CA SER A 49 16.75 6.24 -14.56
C SER A 49 17.86 6.25 -15.61
N THR A 50 18.23 7.43 -16.11
CA THR A 50 19.36 7.66 -17.02
C THR A 50 20.72 7.45 -16.34
N LYS A 51 20.76 7.39 -15.00
CA LYS A 51 21.99 7.04 -14.28
C LYS A 51 22.24 5.52 -14.39
N PRO A 52 23.44 5.09 -14.82
CA PRO A 52 23.81 3.68 -14.79
C PRO A 52 23.62 3.18 -13.37
N LYS A 53 22.78 2.15 -13.19
CA LYS A 53 22.62 1.47 -11.91
C LYS A 53 23.98 0.90 -11.55
N THR A 54 24.73 1.59 -10.70
CA THR A 54 25.93 1.01 -10.09
C THR A 54 25.50 -0.31 -9.47
N LEU A 55 26.29 -1.36 -9.70
CA LEU A 55 26.07 -2.76 -9.32
C LEU A 55 25.95 -3.01 -7.80
N LYS A 56 25.61 -2.01 -6.97
CA LYS A 56 24.93 -2.27 -5.71
C LYS A 56 23.47 -2.64 -6.03
N GLY A 57 23.31 -3.81 -6.64
CA GLY A 57 22.00 -4.38 -6.95
C GLY A 57 21.13 -4.40 -5.70
N PHE A 58 19.83 -4.19 -5.89
CA PHE A 58 18.86 -4.38 -4.81
C PHE A 58 19.11 -5.77 -4.18
N PRO A 59 19.23 -5.88 -2.84
CA PRO A 59 19.65 -7.14 -2.23
C PRO A 59 18.70 -8.29 -2.60
N LEU A 60 19.24 -9.35 -3.20
CA LEU A 60 18.44 -10.51 -3.66
C LEU A 60 17.67 -11.15 -2.50
N SER A 61 18.27 -11.22 -1.31
CA SER A 61 17.61 -11.73 -0.10
C SER A 61 16.35 -10.94 0.25
N VAL A 62 16.42 -9.60 0.18
CA VAL A 62 15.26 -8.72 0.41
C VAL A 62 14.19 -8.96 -0.66
N ALA A 63 14.60 -9.20 -1.91
CA ALA A 63 13.67 -9.49 -2.99
C ALA A 63 12.93 -10.82 -2.81
N LEU A 64 13.65 -11.86 -2.39
CA LEU A 64 13.10 -13.18 -2.13
C LEU A 64 12.17 -13.17 -0.92
N MET A 65 12.54 -12.48 0.17
CA MET A 65 11.67 -12.30 1.34
C MET A 65 10.38 -11.56 0.97
N ALA A 66 10.49 -10.47 0.20
CA ALA A 66 9.32 -9.73 -0.26
C ALA A 66 8.43 -10.57 -1.19
N PHE A 67 9.03 -11.39 -2.06
CA PHE A 67 8.28 -12.33 -2.91
C PHE A 67 7.56 -13.38 -2.08
N GLY A 68 8.25 -14.03 -1.15
CA GLY A 68 7.68 -15.07 -0.29
C GLY A 68 6.54 -14.54 0.60
N PHE A 69 6.72 -13.37 1.19
CA PHE A 69 5.67 -12.70 1.93
C PHE A 69 4.46 -12.41 1.05
N ASN A 70 4.66 -11.77 -0.11
CA ASN A 70 3.57 -11.44 -1.03
C ASN A 70 2.86 -12.71 -1.49
N PHE A 71 3.57 -13.79 -1.79
CA PHE A 71 2.98 -15.06 -2.16
C PHE A 71 2.05 -15.60 -1.06
N LEU A 72 2.54 -15.71 0.17
CA LEU A 72 1.77 -16.23 1.30
C LEU A 72 0.58 -15.32 1.65
N ASN A 73 0.82 -14.01 1.75
CA ASN A 73 -0.23 -13.04 2.04
C ASN A 73 -1.34 -13.11 0.99
N SER A 74 -0.98 -13.14 -0.29
CA SER A 74 -1.97 -13.20 -1.39
C SER A 74 -2.77 -14.49 -1.38
N TYR A 75 -2.12 -15.62 -1.09
CA TYR A 75 -2.82 -16.90 -0.90
C TYR A 75 -3.84 -16.80 0.24
N LEU A 76 -3.41 -16.29 1.41
CA LEU A 76 -4.29 -16.17 2.58
C LEU A 76 -5.46 -15.23 2.30
N GLN A 77 -5.23 -14.04 1.74
CA GLN A 77 -6.29 -13.10 1.40
C GLN A 77 -7.25 -13.67 0.35
N ALA A 78 -6.72 -14.28 -0.73
CA ALA A 78 -7.53 -14.87 -1.78
C ALA A 78 -8.41 -16.00 -1.25
N ARG A 79 -7.85 -16.91 -0.45
CA ARG A 79 -8.59 -18.06 0.09
C ARG A 79 -9.58 -17.64 1.16
N TRP A 80 -9.24 -16.64 1.98
CA TRP A 80 -10.20 -16.08 2.93
C TRP A 80 -11.46 -15.59 2.23
N VAL A 81 -11.29 -14.68 1.26
CA VAL A 81 -12.41 -14.06 0.55
C VAL A 81 -13.17 -15.04 -0.34
N SER A 82 -12.47 -15.96 -1.02
CA SER A 82 -13.09 -16.87 -1.98
C SER A 82 -13.66 -18.16 -1.37
N HIS A 83 -13.23 -18.57 -0.16
CA HIS A 83 -13.55 -19.90 0.38
C HIS A 83 -14.01 -19.94 1.84
N TYR A 84 -13.48 -19.09 2.72
CA TYR A 84 -13.73 -19.18 4.17
C TYR A 84 -14.73 -18.17 4.72
N MET A 85 -14.85 -17.00 4.08
CA MET A 85 -15.74 -15.95 4.57
C MET A 85 -17.21 -16.37 4.42
N ASP A 86 -17.95 -16.35 5.53
CA ASP A 86 -19.39 -16.57 5.53
C ASP A 86 -20.11 -15.27 5.15
N TYR A 87 -20.74 -15.28 3.99
CA TYR A 87 -21.48 -14.13 3.46
C TYR A 87 -22.98 -14.20 3.73
N GLU A 88 -23.50 -15.34 4.19
CA GLU A 88 -24.94 -15.58 4.35
C GLU A 88 -25.43 -15.14 5.73
N THR A 89 -24.67 -15.47 6.77
CA THR A 89 -25.04 -15.20 8.17
C THR A 89 -24.61 -13.81 8.65
N GLU A 90 -23.77 -13.12 7.89
CA GLU A 90 -23.15 -11.87 8.29
C GLU A 90 -24.09 -10.67 8.15
N ARG A 91 -24.62 -10.20 9.29
CA ARG A 91 -25.56 -9.08 9.37
C ARG A 91 -24.95 -7.72 9.05
N PHE A 92 -23.69 -7.48 9.42
CA PHE A 92 -23.04 -6.17 9.30
C PHE A 92 -22.20 -6.01 8.03
N PHE A 93 -22.31 -6.95 7.09
CA PHE A 93 -21.51 -6.98 5.86
C PHE A 93 -21.49 -5.64 5.14
N TRP A 94 -22.67 -5.07 4.84
CA TRP A 94 -22.76 -3.83 4.06
C TRP A 94 -22.18 -2.61 4.79
N VAL A 95 -22.35 -2.53 6.12
CA VAL A 95 -21.78 -1.44 6.93
C VAL A 95 -20.25 -1.52 6.88
N ARG A 96 -19.68 -2.71 7.07
CA ARG A 96 -18.22 -2.93 6.99
C ARG A 96 -17.66 -2.60 5.61
N ILE A 97 -18.37 -3.01 4.54
CA ILE A 97 -17.99 -2.69 3.16
C ILE A 97 -18.00 -1.18 2.94
N ILE A 98 -19.07 -0.46 3.30
CA ILE A 98 -19.17 0.98 3.06
C ILE A 98 -18.09 1.74 3.84
N VAL A 99 -17.99 1.49 5.15
CA VAL A 99 -16.98 2.16 6.00
C VAL A 99 -15.57 1.84 5.53
N GLY A 100 -15.30 0.57 5.25
CA GLY A 100 -13.98 0.14 4.78
C GLY A 100 -13.63 0.68 3.40
N LEU A 101 -14.59 0.78 2.46
CA LEU A 101 -14.40 1.40 1.15
C LEU A 101 -14.12 2.91 1.26
N LEU A 102 -14.78 3.62 2.18
CA LEU A 102 -14.51 5.04 2.41
C LEU A 102 -13.09 5.25 2.92
N ILE A 103 -12.67 4.48 3.94
CA ILE A 103 -11.31 4.54 4.48
C ILE A 103 -10.29 4.17 3.39
N PHE A 104 -10.56 3.09 2.65
CA PHE A 104 -9.70 2.62 1.57
C PHE A 104 -9.56 3.66 0.46
N GLY A 105 -10.67 4.25 0.01
CA GLY A 105 -10.70 5.25 -1.05
C GLY A 105 -9.92 6.52 -0.67
N VAL A 106 -10.07 6.99 0.57
CA VAL A 106 -9.26 8.11 1.10
C VAL A 106 -7.78 7.74 1.08
N GLY A 107 -7.42 6.55 1.56
CA GLY A 107 -6.06 6.04 1.55
C GLY A 107 -5.46 6.03 0.13
N MET A 108 -6.20 5.46 -0.84
CA MET A 108 -5.80 5.37 -2.23
C MET A 108 -5.58 6.74 -2.88
N VAL A 109 -6.47 7.70 -2.62
CA VAL A 109 -6.30 9.07 -3.13
C VAL A 109 -5.03 9.70 -2.56
N VAL A 110 -4.79 9.54 -1.25
CA VAL A 110 -3.57 10.05 -0.60
C VAL A 110 -2.32 9.38 -1.15
N ASN A 111 -2.32 8.05 -1.29
CA ASN A 111 -1.20 7.28 -1.80
C ASN A 111 -0.85 7.70 -3.24
N VAL A 112 -1.84 7.66 -4.15
CA VAL A 112 -1.65 8.00 -5.56
C VAL A 112 -1.20 9.45 -5.75
N ARG A 113 -1.83 10.41 -5.06
CA ARG A 113 -1.42 11.83 -5.15
C ARG A 113 0.00 12.04 -4.63
N SER A 114 0.34 11.40 -3.52
CA SER A 114 1.68 11.49 -2.94
C SER A 114 2.74 10.91 -3.86
N ASP A 115 2.46 9.75 -4.46
CA ASP A 115 3.36 9.11 -5.43
C ASP A 115 3.51 9.96 -6.70
N LEU A 116 2.45 10.61 -7.19
CA LEU A 116 2.53 11.55 -8.32
C LEU A 116 3.45 12.74 -8.04
N ILE A 117 3.36 13.33 -6.83
CA ILE A 117 4.27 14.41 -6.40
C ILE A 117 5.72 13.91 -6.39
N LEU A 118 5.98 12.73 -5.81
CA LEU A 118 7.32 12.14 -5.74
C LEU A 118 7.90 11.80 -7.12
N VAL A 119 7.07 11.34 -8.06
CA VAL A 119 7.47 11.09 -9.45
C VAL A 119 7.82 12.39 -10.16
N GLY A 120 7.04 13.45 -9.96
CA GLY A 120 7.33 14.78 -10.50
C GLY A 120 8.70 15.30 -10.05
N LEU A 121 9.01 15.19 -8.76
CA LEU A 121 10.29 15.65 -8.19
C LEU A 121 11.50 14.90 -8.75
N LYS A 122 11.35 13.62 -9.09
CA LYS A 122 12.43 12.84 -9.75
C LYS A 122 12.69 13.28 -11.19
N GLY A 123 11.75 13.98 -11.82
CA GLY A 123 11.88 14.51 -13.17
C GLY A 123 12.71 15.80 -13.26
N GLU A 124 12.94 16.47 -12.13
CA GLU A 124 13.58 17.78 -12.07
C GLU A 124 14.98 17.69 -11.43
N ASP A 125 15.99 17.39 -12.24
CA ASP A 125 17.41 17.35 -11.88
C ASP A 125 17.84 16.42 -10.73
N GLY A 126 19.06 15.91 -10.81
CA GLY A 126 19.53 14.69 -10.14
C GLY A 126 19.73 14.72 -8.62
N GLY A 127 19.06 15.62 -7.89
CA GLY A 127 19.10 15.79 -6.44
C GLY A 127 17.81 15.33 -5.75
N TYR A 128 17.90 15.05 -4.45
CA TYR A 128 16.69 14.86 -3.64
C TYR A 128 16.11 16.22 -3.29
N LYS A 129 14.79 16.36 -3.32
CA LYS A 129 14.06 17.58 -2.95
C LYS A 129 13.06 17.29 -1.83
N VAL A 130 12.68 18.32 -1.08
CA VAL A 130 11.63 18.23 -0.07
C VAL A 130 10.26 18.24 -0.77
N PRO A 131 9.43 17.18 -0.63
CA PRO A 131 8.10 17.19 -1.21
C PRO A 131 7.20 18.22 -0.54
N ARG A 132 6.45 18.99 -1.33
CA ARG A 132 5.47 19.99 -0.88
C ARG A 132 4.10 19.69 -1.48
N GLY A 133 3.05 20.18 -0.82
CA GLY A 133 1.66 20.04 -1.26
C GLY A 133 0.92 18.84 -0.68
N GLY A 134 -0.39 19.02 -0.50
CA GLY A 134 -1.29 17.98 0.04
C GLY A 134 -0.85 17.49 1.42
N MET A 135 -0.88 16.17 1.61
CA MET A 135 -0.52 15.53 2.88
C MET A 135 0.96 15.67 3.25
N PHE A 136 1.84 16.03 2.30
CA PHE A 136 3.25 16.25 2.62
C PHE A 136 3.47 17.47 3.53
N GLU A 137 2.52 18.41 3.61
CA GLU A 137 2.61 19.52 4.56
C GLU A 137 2.46 19.06 6.02
N LEU A 138 1.81 17.92 6.26
CA LEU A 138 1.60 17.34 7.59
C LEU A 138 2.59 16.23 7.92
N VAL A 139 2.94 15.39 6.94
CA VAL A 139 3.77 14.20 7.15
C VAL A 139 4.86 14.05 6.09
N SER A 140 6.02 13.51 6.47
CA SER A 140 7.15 13.27 5.57
C SER A 140 6.89 12.16 4.56
N CYS A 141 6.14 11.14 4.95
CA CYS A 141 5.85 9.97 4.12
C CYS A 141 4.34 9.82 3.91
N ALA A 142 3.76 10.80 3.21
CA ALA A 142 2.33 10.83 2.91
C ALA A 142 1.84 9.61 2.12
N ASN A 143 2.67 9.05 1.23
CA ASN A 143 2.34 7.82 0.50
C ASN A 143 2.21 6.61 1.43
N TYR A 144 3.09 6.47 2.42
CA TYR A 144 3.01 5.40 3.41
C TYR A 144 1.79 5.54 4.31
N PHE A 145 1.40 6.78 4.66
CA PHE A 145 0.16 7.03 5.40
C PHE A 145 -1.06 6.58 4.59
N GLY A 146 -1.12 6.96 3.31
CA GLY A 146 -2.18 6.52 2.40
C GLY A 146 -2.27 5.00 2.32
N GLU A 147 -1.14 4.31 2.19
CA GLU A 147 -1.08 2.85 2.13
C GLU A 147 -1.56 2.19 3.43
N ILE A 148 -1.21 2.75 4.61
CA ILE A 148 -1.74 2.27 5.89
C ILE A 148 -3.26 2.43 5.96
N LEU A 149 -3.82 3.55 5.49
CA LEU A 149 -5.27 3.75 5.43
C LEU A 149 -5.95 2.77 4.46
N GLU A 150 -5.34 2.48 3.31
CA GLU A 150 -5.87 1.46 2.40
C GLU A 150 -5.98 0.11 3.09
N TRP A 151 -4.92 -0.35 3.75
CA TRP A 151 -4.95 -1.64 4.43
C TRP A 151 -5.81 -1.64 5.70
N LEU A 152 -6.02 -0.48 6.32
CA LEU A 152 -7.00 -0.32 7.40
C LEU A 152 -8.43 -0.52 6.86
N GLY A 153 -8.75 0.11 5.74
CA GLY A 153 -10.01 -0.11 5.04
C GLY A 153 -10.20 -1.58 4.66
N TRP A 154 -9.16 -2.23 4.14
CA TRP A 154 -9.17 -3.66 3.85
C TRP A 154 -9.45 -4.52 5.09
N ALA A 155 -8.79 -4.24 6.22
CA ALA A 155 -9.02 -4.95 7.48
C ALA A 155 -10.46 -4.81 7.98
N VAL A 156 -11.04 -3.61 7.84
CA VAL A 156 -12.45 -3.35 8.18
C VAL A 156 -13.40 -4.14 7.28
N MET A 157 -13.16 -4.16 5.97
CA MET A 157 -14.00 -4.88 5.00
C MET A 157 -13.92 -6.41 5.18
N GLY A 158 -12.69 -6.95 5.25
CA GLY A 158 -12.44 -8.38 5.32
C GLY A 158 -12.72 -8.99 6.70
N TRP A 159 -12.74 -8.17 7.75
CA TRP A 159 -13.09 -8.49 9.13
C TRP A 159 -12.55 -9.85 9.61
N SER A 160 -11.25 -10.06 9.42
CA SER A 160 -10.58 -11.32 9.69
C SER A 160 -9.19 -11.12 10.24
N TRP A 161 -8.68 -12.16 10.91
CA TRP A 161 -7.28 -12.20 11.34
C TRP A 161 -6.29 -12.12 10.18
N VAL A 162 -6.69 -12.60 9.00
CA VAL A 162 -5.87 -12.53 7.79
C VAL A 162 -5.75 -11.08 7.30
N SER A 163 -6.87 -10.36 7.22
CA SER A 163 -6.89 -8.96 6.78
C SER A 163 -6.25 -8.04 7.83
N PHE A 164 -6.49 -8.29 9.12
CA PHE A 164 -5.85 -7.56 10.22
C PHE A 164 -4.35 -7.82 10.31
N GLY A 165 -3.91 -9.09 10.17
CA GLY A 165 -2.50 -9.45 10.16
C GLY A 165 -1.74 -8.74 9.04
N PHE A 166 -2.37 -8.55 7.89
CA PHE A 166 -1.77 -7.77 6.80
C PHE A 166 -1.63 -6.29 7.12
N LEU A 167 -2.64 -5.66 7.74
CA LEU A 167 -2.53 -4.28 8.24
C LEU A 167 -1.38 -4.13 9.23
N VAL A 168 -1.28 -5.02 10.22
CA VAL A 168 -0.20 -5.00 11.22
C VAL A 168 1.17 -5.12 10.55
N TYR A 169 1.30 -6.05 9.58
CA TYR A 169 2.52 -6.20 8.80
C TYR A 169 2.86 -4.91 8.03
N THR A 170 1.90 -4.30 7.36
CA THR A 170 2.10 -3.03 6.64
C THR A 170 2.61 -1.95 7.61
N CYS A 171 1.97 -1.78 8.76
CA CYS A 171 2.42 -0.83 9.77
C CYS A 171 3.84 -1.14 10.26
N ALA A 172 4.16 -2.40 10.54
CA ALA A 172 5.47 -2.84 11.00
C ALA A 172 6.59 -2.57 9.97
N ASN A 173 6.27 -2.57 8.67
CA ASN A 173 7.24 -2.26 7.62
C ASN A 173 7.32 -0.76 7.30
N LEU A 174 6.18 -0.09 7.18
CA LEU A 174 6.12 1.30 6.70
C LEU A 174 6.42 2.32 7.80
N VAL A 175 5.99 2.09 9.04
CA VAL A 175 6.18 3.07 10.14
C VAL A 175 7.67 3.25 10.49
N PRO A 176 8.48 2.20 10.68
CA PRO A 176 9.91 2.37 10.93
C PRO A 176 10.64 3.00 9.73
N ARG A 177 10.22 2.66 8.51
CA ARG A 177 10.78 3.23 7.28
C ARG A 177 10.44 4.71 7.15
N ALA A 178 9.23 5.11 7.53
CA ALA A 178 8.82 6.51 7.56
C ALA A 178 9.68 7.31 8.56
N ARG A 179 9.91 6.75 9.75
CA ARG A 179 10.79 7.36 10.76
C ARG A 179 12.21 7.55 10.23
N ALA A 180 12.78 6.54 9.59
CA ALA A 180 14.12 6.62 9.01
C ALA A 180 14.19 7.69 7.91
N ASN A 181 13.17 7.76 7.04
CA ASN A 181 13.07 8.79 6.01
C ASN A 181 12.93 10.19 6.61
N HIS A 182 12.09 10.36 7.63
CA HIS A 182 11.91 11.64 8.32
C HIS A 182 13.22 12.13 8.94
N LYS A 183 13.93 11.26 9.66
CA LYS A 183 15.25 11.56 10.22
C LYS A 183 16.26 11.97 9.13
N TRP A 184 16.30 11.21 8.04
CA TRP A 184 17.18 11.52 6.91
C TRP A 184 16.85 12.88 6.26
N TYR A 185 15.56 13.24 6.13
CA TYR A 185 15.16 14.54 5.62
C TYR A 185 15.62 15.69 6.55
N LEU A 186 15.49 15.53 7.87
CA LEU A 186 15.98 16.51 8.84
C LEU A 186 17.50 16.68 8.78
N GLU A 187 18.25 15.58 8.71
CA GLU A 187 19.71 15.61 8.63
C GLU A 187 20.21 16.23 7.31
N LYS A 188 19.52 15.96 6.21
CA LYS A 188 19.95 16.40 4.89
C LYS A 188 19.60 17.86 4.58
N PHE A 189 18.40 18.29 4.96
CA PHE A 189 17.89 19.62 4.60
C PHE A 189 17.92 20.60 5.76
N GLY A 190 18.16 20.14 7.01
CA GLY A 190 18.36 21.02 8.16
C GLY A 190 17.23 22.03 8.34
N GLU A 191 17.56 23.33 8.26
CA GLU A 191 16.62 24.44 8.40
C GLU A 191 15.64 24.57 7.22
N ASP A 192 15.98 24.05 6.03
CA ASP A 192 15.09 24.06 4.86
C ASP A 192 13.95 23.03 4.99
N TYR A 193 14.03 22.12 5.97
CA TYR A 193 13.00 21.12 6.23
C TYR A 193 11.92 21.63 7.20
N PRO A 194 10.62 21.49 6.89
CA PRO A 194 9.56 21.88 7.82
C PRO A 194 9.54 21.00 9.08
N LYS A 195 10.10 21.50 10.17
CA LYS A 195 10.23 20.80 11.47
C LYS A 195 8.91 20.39 12.12
N GLN A 196 7.79 20.99 11.69
CA GLN A 196 6.44 20.66 12.19
C GLN A 196 5.89 19.35 11.61
N ARG A 197 6.47 18.84 10.51
CA ARG A 197 6.03 17.60 9.89
C ARG A 197 6.25 16.41 10.82
N LYS A 198 5.33 15.47 10.77
CA LYS A 198 5.44 14.16 11.41
C LYS A 198 5.96 13.11 10.42
N ALA A 199 6.38 11.94 10.87
CA ALA A 199 6.90 10.90 10.00
C ALA A 199 5.81 10.31 9.09
N VAL A 200 4.67 9.89 9.65
CA VAL A 200 3.62 9.18 8.90
C VAL A 200 2.19 9.39 9.41
N ILE A 201 1.95 9.57 10.71
CA ILE A 201 0.64 9.86 11.28
C ILE A 201 0.53 11.37 11.52
N PRO A 202 -0.38 12.08 10.83
CA PRO A 202 -0.56 13.52 11.01
C PRO A 202 -0.78 13.88 12.47
N PHE A 203 -0.11 14.95 12.93
CA PHE A 203 -0.17 15.48 14.29
C PHE A 203 0.33 14.56 15.42
N LEU A 204 0.53 13.27 15.17
CA LEU A 204 0.92 12.28 16.18
C LEU A 204 2.36 11.80 16.01
N TYR A 205 2.70 11.18 14.87
CA TYR A 205 3.94 10.41 14.73
C TYR A 205 4.60 10.57 13.36
#